data_AF-A0A2V8ZR82-F1
#
_entry.id   AF-A0A2V8ZR82-F1
#
_cell.length_a   1.000
_cell.length_b   1.000
_cell.length_c   1.000
_cell.angle_alpha   90.00
_cell.angle_beta   90.00
_cell.angle_gamma   90.00
#
_symmetry.space_group_name_H-M   'P 1'
#
loop_
_entity.id
_entity.type
_entity.pdbx_description
1 polymer ?
#
loop_
_entity_poly.entity_id
_entity_poly.type
_entity_poly.pdbx_seq_one_letter_code
_entity_poly.pdbx_strand_id
1 'polypeptide(L)'
;MAALAGIALTATAGPGTSEKIFTGEIADSQCALNVHSLSQSHKEMMGIKPEIKTDTECVRFCVKERGGRYVLETKTKVYKLDAQVLAEPWAGQKVRVVGTLDPKTNVITVEKIETEAASPRSSPKPD
;
A
#
# COMPACT_ATOMS: atom_id res chain seq x y z
N MET A 1 -1.37 59.15 -23.06
CA MET A 1 -1.69 58.50 -21.77
C MET A 1 -1.53 57.00 -21.97
N ALA A 2 -0.40 56.42 -21.56
CA ALA A 2 -0.17 54.98 -21.63
C ALA A 2 -0.44 54.39 -20.25
N ALA A 3 -1.51 53.61 -20.13
CA ALA A 3 -1.85 52.92 -18.88
C ALA A 3 -1.13 51.57 -18.83
N LEU A 4 -0.17 51.44 -17.92
CA LEU A 4 0.47 50.18 -17.57
C LEU A 4 -0.45 49.42 -16.61
N ALA A 5 -1.09 48.36 -17.07
CA ALA A 5 -1.85 47.44 -16.24
C ALA A 5 -0.90 46.37 -15.67
N GLY A 6 -0.57 46.49 -14.38
CA GLY A 6 0.23 45.49 -13.65
C GLY A 6 -0.61 44.25 -13.34
N ILE A 7 -0.14 43.08 -13.80
CA ILE A 7 -0.72 41.78 -13.45
C ILE A 7 -0.12 41.36 -12.11
N ALA A 8 -0.92 41.42 -11.05
CA ALA A 8 -0.56 40.87 -9.75
C ALA A 8 -0.67 39.33 -9.79
N LEU A 9 0.46 38.66 -9.69
CA LEU A 9 0.54 37.20 -9.58
C LEU A 9 0.22 36.79 -8.14
N THR A 10 -1.02 36.39 -7.88
CA THR A 10 -1.42 35.83 -6.58
C THR A 10 -0.94 34.39 -6.48
N ALA A 11 0.10 34.15 -5.67
CA ALA A 11 0.54 32.81 -5.33
C ALA A 11 -0.49 32.15 -4.40
N THR A 12 -1.33 31.26 -4.95
CA THR A 12 -2.21 30.41 -4.14
C THR A 12 -1.38 29.28 -3.53
N ALA A 13 -1.11 29.35 -2.23
CA ALA A 13 -0.63 28.20 -1.47
C ALA A 13 -1.69 27.09 -1.53
N GLY A 14 -1.36 25.98 -2.19
CA GLY A 14 -2.23 24.81 -2.27
C GLY A 14 -2.44 24.17 -0.89
N PRO A 15 -3.53 23.40 -0.70
CA PRO A 15 -3.78 22.70 0.55
C PRO A 15 -2.61 21.75 0.85
N GLY A 16 -1.89 22.03 1.94
CA GLY A 16 -0.86 21.14 2.46
C GLY A 16 -1.52 19.85 2.92
N THR A 17 -1.35 18.78 2.16
CA THR A 17 -1.80 17.45 2.55
C THR A 17 -0.93 17.03 3.72
N SER A 18 -1.51 17.00 4.93
CA SER A 18 -0.75 16.69 6.14
C SER A 18 -0.34 15.21 6.20
N GLU A 19 0.89 14.99 6.64
CA GLU A 19 1.45 13.66 6.92
C GLU A 19 0.58 12.92 7.95
N LYS A 20 0.36 11.62 7.71
CA LYS A 20 -0.46 10.72 8.52
C LYS A 20 0.22 9.37 8.66
N ILE A 21 -0.22 8.62 9.67
CA ILE A 21 0.21 7.25 9.90
C ILE A 21 -0.94 6.31 9.52
N PHE A 22 -0.64 5.33 8.66
CA PHE A 22 -1.55 4.29 8.22
C PHE A 22 -1.04 2.94 8.71
N THR A 23 -1.89 2.17 9.39
CA THR A 23 -1.54 0.83 9.88
C THR A 23 -2.23 -0.23 9.04
N GLY A 24 -1.48 -1.25 8.64
CA GLY A 24 -1.98 -2.33 7.80
C GLY A 24 -0.89 -3.35 7.48
N GLU A 25 -1.19 -4.25 6.56
CA GLU A 25 -0.26 -5.24 6.04
C GLU A 25 0.20 -4.86 4.64
N ILE A 26 1.48 -5.07 4.33
CA ILE A 26 1.97 -4.90 2.95
C ILE A 26 1.61 -6.15 2.14
N ALA A 27 0.59 -6.02 1.31
CA ALA A 27 0.07 -7.10 0.47
C ALA A 27 0.34 -6.82 -1.02
N ASP A 28 0.02 -7.78 -1.89
CA ASP A 28 -0.06 -7.52 -3.33
C ASP A 28 -1.47 -7.04 -3.71
N SER A 29 -1.54 -6.19 -4.74
CA SER A 29 -2.79 -5.56 -5.17
C SER A 29 -3.87 -6.56 -5.58
N GLN A 30 -3.51 -7.74 -6.09
CA GLN A 30 -4.48 -8.66 -6.66
C GLN A 30 -5.20 -9.46 -5.57
N CYS A 31 -4.43 -9.93 -4.58
CA CYS A 31 -4.95 -10.57 -3.38
C CYS A 31 -5.71 -9.57 -2.49
N ALA A 32 -5.13 -8.40 -2.22
CA ALA A 32 -5.77 -7.38 -1.37
C ALA A 32 -7.11 -6.87 -1.93
N LEU A 33 -7.26 -6.85 -3.26
CA LEU A 33 -8.50 -6.44 -3.93
C LEU A 33 -9.41 -7.63 -4.29
N ASN A 34 -8.99 -8.88 -4.04
CA ASN A 34 -9.72 -10.11 -4.38
C ASN A 34 -10.18 -10.16 -5.85
N VAL A 35 -9.32 -9.75 -6.79
CA VAL A 35 -9.71 -9.56 -8.22
C VAL A 35 -9.32 -10.70 -9.15
N HIS A 36 -8.52 -11.67 -8.69
CA HIS A 36 -8.00 -12.76 -9.55
C HIS A 36 -8.28 -14.18 -9.02
N SER A 37 -9.14 -14.30 -8.01
CA SER A 37 -9.64 -15.57 -7.48
C SER A 37 -11.15 -15.65 -7.72
N LEU A 38 -11.63 -16.77 -8.26
CA LEU A 38 -13.06 -17.00 -8.48
C LEU A 38 -13.79 -17.08 -7.13
N SER A 39 -13.12 -17.63 -6.13
CA SER A 39 -13.61 -17.74 -4.76
C SER A 39 -13.37 -16.50 -3.90
N GLN A 40 -12.71 -15.47 -4.45
CA GLN A 40 -12.24 -14.29 -3.68
C GLN A 40 -11.44 -14.72 -2.44
N SER A 41 -10.61 -15.76 -2.58
CA SER A 41 -9.84 -16.35 -1.49
C SER A 41 -8.45 -16.82 -1.94
N HIS A 42 -7.54 -17.01 -0.97
CA HIS A 42 -6.20 -17.53 -1.25
C HIS A 42 -6.18 -19.01 -1.67
N LYS A 43 -7.29 -19.75 -1.53
CA LYS A 43 -7.32 -21.22 -1.69
C LYS A 43 -6.82 -21.67 -3.07
N GLU A 44 -7.25 -20.98 -4.13
CA GLU A 44 -6.87 -21.31 -5.51
C GLU A 44 -5.41 -20.97 -5.78
N MET A 45 -4.90 -19.88 -5.17
CA MET A 45 -3.53 -19.41 -5.35
C MET A 45 -2.50 -20.32 -4.65
N MET A 46 -2.85 -20.92 -3.52
CA MET A 46 -1.98 -21.85 -2.79
C MET A 46 -1.60 -23.10 -3.60
N GLY A 47 -2.42 -23.49 -4.59
CA GLY A 47 -2.13 -24.63 -5.48
C GLY A 47 -1.21 -24.29 -6.65
N ILE A 48 -1.03 -23.01 -6.99
CA ILE A 48 -0.30 -22.59 -8.20
C ILE A 48 1.21 -22.73 -8.03
N LYS A 49 1.73 -22.48 -6.83
CA LYS A 49 3.16 -22.51 -6.53
C LYS A 49 3.37 -23.16 -5.16
N PRO A 50 3.27 -24.49 -5.06
CA PRO A 50 3.25 -25.20 -3.78
C PRO A 50 4.55 -25.06 -2.98
N GLU A 51 5.62 -24.58 -3.60
CA GLU A 51 6.91 -24.28 -2.95
C GLU A 51 6.86 -23.01 -2.10
N ILE A 52 5.91 -22.10 -2.33
CA ILE A 52 5.72 -20.89 -1.51
C ILE A 52 5.08 -21.29 -0.19
N LYS A 53 5.75 -20.97 0.94
CA LYS A 53 5.29 -21.37 2.28
C LYS A 53 5.01 -20.19 3.20
N THR A 54 5.43 -18.99 2.83
CA THR A 54 5.29 -17.79 3.66
C THR A 54 4.53 -16.69 2.94
N ASP A 55 3.85 -15.84 3.71
CA ASP A 55 3.12 -14.68 3.19
C ASP A 55 4.05 -13.73 2.43
N THR A 56 5.27 -13.52 2.94
CA THR A 56 6.32 -12.72 2.27
C THR A 56 6.66 -13.27 0.88
N GLU A 57 6.88 -14.58 0.76
CA GLU A 57 7.15 -15.21 -0.54
C GLU A 57 5.95 -15.11 -1.48
N CYS A 58 4.74 -15.29 -0.96
CA CYS A 58 3.50 -15.20 -1.72
C CYS A 58 3.31 -13.80 -2.32
N VAL A 59 3.40 -12.76 -1.49
CA VAL A 59 3.25 -11.36 -1.92
C VAL A 59 4.33 -11.01 -2.95
N ARG A 60 5.60 -11.37 -2.70
CA ARG A 60 6.69 -11.11 -3.65
C ARG A 60 6.49 -11.83 -4.97
N PHE A 61 6.03 -13.08 -4.95
CA PHE A 61 5.71 -13.83 -6.15
C PHE A 61 4.58 -13.17 -6.94
N CYS A 62 3.50 -12.74 -6.29
CA CYS A 62 2.40 -12.05 -6.97
C CYS A 62 2.85 -10.71 -7.59
N VAL A 63 3.71 -9.96 -6.91
CA VAL A 63 4.26 -8.71 -7.47
C VAL A 63 5.19 -9.00 -8.67
N LYS A 64 6.12 -9.95 -8.53
CA LYS A 64 7.16 -10.21 -9.55
C LYS A 64 6.63 -10.99 -10.75
N GLU A 65 5.85 -12.04 -10.50
CA GLU A 65 5.47 -13.03 -11.52
C GLU A 65 4.02 -12.87 -12.00
N ARG A 66 3.18 -12.12 -11.26
CA ARG A 66 1.77 -11.90 -11.61
C ARG A 66 1.43 -10.44 -11.90
N GLY A 67 2.43 -9.55 -11.93
CA GLY A 67 2.26 -8.14 -12.25
C GLY A 67 1.49 -7.34 -11.19
N GLY A 68 1.43 -7.84 -9.96
CA GLY A 68 0.87 -7.12 -8.82
C GLY A 68 1.72 -5.91 -8.43
N ARG A 69 1.18 -5.08 -7.53
CA ARG A 69 1.91 -3.98 -6.89
C ARG A 69 1.80 -4.12 -5.38
N TYR A 70 2.81 -3.68 -4.64
CA TYR A 70 2.72 -3.54 -3.19
C TYR A 70 1.68 -2.47 -2.84
N VAL A 71 0.79 -2.83 -1.93
CA VAL A 71 -0.28 -2.00 -1.38
C VAL A 71 -0.28 -2.12 0.13
N LEU A 72 -0.90 -1.15 0.81
CA LEU A 72 -1.21 -1.27 2.22
C LEU A 72 -2.66 -1.73 2.37
N GLU A 73 -2.85 -2.98 2.78
CA GLU A 73 -4.16 -3.52 3.12
C GLU A 73 -4.47 -3.23 4.59
N THR A 74 -5.61 -2.59 4.81
CA THR A 74 -6.19 -2.37 6.14
C THR A 74 -7.47 -3.17 6.27
N LYS A 75 -8.07 -3.19 7.46
CA LYS A 75 -9.34 -3.92 7.70
C LYS A 75 -10.49 -3.53 6.76
N THR A 76 -10.48 -2.30 6.21
CA THR A 76 -11.60 -1.76 5.44
C THR A 76 -11.21 -1.17 4.10
N LYS A 77 -9.91 -0.97 3.85
CA LYS A 77 -9.40 -0.26 2.66
C LYS A 77 -8.06 -0.81 2.21
N VAL A 78 -7.83 -0.71 0.91
CA VAL A 78 -6.53 -0.98 0.28
C VAL A 78 -6.01 0.33 -0.29
N TYR A 79 -4.80 0.72 0.12
CA TYR A 79 -4.13 1.93 -0.36
C TYR A 79 -3.00 1.56 -1.31
N LYS A 80 -2.90 2.28 -2.42
CA LYS A 80 -1.75 2.17 -3.33
C LYS A 80 -0.55 2.86 -2.70
N LEU A 81 0.64 2.30 -2.88
CA LEU A 81 1.90 2.91 -2.45
C LEU A 81 2.68 3.36 -3.67
N ASP A 82 3.18 4.59 -3.66
CA ASP A 82 4.05 5.07 -4.75
C ASP A 82 5.49 4.53 -4.64
N ALA A 83 5.99 4.28 -3.43
CA ALA A 83 7.32 3.76 -3.16
C ALA A 83 7.40 2.22 -3.13
N GLN A 84 7.31 1.58 -4.29
CA GLN A 84 7.29 0.11 -4.40
C GLN A 84 8.57 -0.58 -3.88
N VAL A 85 9.74 0.00 -4.17
CA VAL A 85 11.04 -0.53 -3.71
C VAL A 85 11.16 -0.46 -2.18
N LEU A 86 10.62 0.60 -1.57
CA LEU A 86 10.61 0.77 -0.12
C LEU A 86 9.67 -0.23 0.57
N ALA A 87 8.60 -0.66 -0.12
CA ALA A 87 7.61 -1.60 0.41
C ALA A 87 8.04 -3.07 0.33
N GLU A 88 8.87 -3.48 -0.66
CA GLU A 88 9.28 -4.88 -0.86
C GLU A 88 9.89 -5.58 0.38
N PRO A 89 10.75 -4.93 1.19
CA PRO A 89 11.29 -5.54 2.40
C PRO A 89 10.21 -5.91 3.43
N TRP A 90 9.05 -5.25 3.37
CA TRP A 90 7.95 -5.38 4.31
C TRP A 90 6.84 -6.30 3.82
N ALA A 91 6.99 -6.93 2.64
CA ALA A 91 6.00 -7.83 2.06
C ALA A 91 5.49 -8.90 3.05
N GLY A 92 4.17 -9.00 3.20
CA GLY A 92 3.49 -9.90 4.15
C GLY A 92 3.63 -9.48 5.62
N GLN A 93 4.14 -8.29 5.92
CA GLN A 93 4.31 -7.81 7.29
C GLN A 93 3.30 -6.72 7.63
N LYS A 94 2.91 -6.70 8.91
CA LYS A 94 2.16 -5.59 9.47
C LYS A 94 3.08 -4.43 9.83
N VAL A 95 2.69 -3.25 9.38
CA VAL A 95 3.52 -2.05 9.41
C VAL A 95 2.71 -0.80 9.74
N ARG A 96 3.45 0.24 10.10
CA ARG A 96 3.00 1.63 10.10
C ARG A 96 3.65 2.35 8.93
N VAL A 97 2.84 2.75 7.95
CA VAL A 97 3.25 3.58 6.82
C VAL A 97 3.03 5.03 7.22
N VAL A 98 4.09 5.82 7.20
CA VAL A 98 4.01 7.26 7.41
C VAL A 98 4.11 7.95 6.06
N GLY A 99 3.20 8.88 5.80
CA GLY A 99 3.18 9.65 4.58
C GLY A 99 1.85 10.34 4.33
N THR A 100 1.60 10.67 3.08
CA THR A 100 0.54 11.59 2.69
C THR A 100 -0.45 10.91 1.75
N LEU A 101 -1.76 10.95 2.07
CA LEU A 101 -2.79 10.33 1.26
C LEU A 101 -3.37 11.32 0.24
N ASP A 102 -3.36 10.96 -1.04
CA ASP A 102 -4.25 11.55 -2.04
C ASP A 102 -5.64 10.88 -1.96
N PRO A 103 -6.67 11.58 -1.47
CA PRO A 103 -8.00 11.00 -1.30
C PRO A 103 -8.71 10.75 -2.63
N LYS A 104 -8.27 11.36 -3.74
CA LYS A 104 -8.89 11.16 -5.06
C LYS A 104 -8.46 9.84 -5.67
N THR A 105 -7.21 9.43 -5.44
CA THR A 105 -6.60 8.26 -6.07
C THR A 105 -6.37 7.09 -5.09
N ASN A 106 -6.54 7.32 -3.79
CA ASN A 106 -6.18 6.41 -2.70
C ASN A 106 -4.70 5.96 -2.76
N VAL A 107 -3.82 6.85 -3.23
CA VAL A 107 -2.38 6.65 -3.24
C VAL A 107 -1.80 7.32 -2.00
N ILE A 108 -1.00 6.58 -1.23
CA ILE A 108 -0.16 7.12 -0.18
C ILE A 108 1.20 7.42 -0.82
N THR A 109 1.61 8.68 -0.75
CA THR A 109 3.00 9.08 -0.92
C THR A 109 3.76 8.70 0.33
N VAL A 110 4.59 7.67 0.21
CA VAL A 110 5.26 7.05 1.36
C VAL A 110 6.52 7.81 1.71
N GLU A 111 6.63 8.26 2.96
CA GLU A 111 7.84 8.85 3.51
C GLU A 111 8.70 7.81 4.22
N LYS A 112 8.07 6.94 5.02
CA LYS A 112 8.74 5.82 5.69
C LYS A 112 7.79 4.68 6.03
N ILE A 113 8.35 3.51 6.22
CA ILE A 113 7.65 2.31 6.70
C ILE A 113 8.38 1.81 7.95
N GLU A 114 7.63 1.57 9.01
CA GLU A 114 8.13 1.13 10.31
C GLU A 114 7.38 -0.12 10.76
N THR A 115 7.98 -0.89 11.68
CA THR A 115 7.30 -2.04 12.28
C THR A 115 6.04 -1.57 13.01
N GLU A 116 4.97 -2.35 12.94
CA GLU A 116 3.90 -2.24 13.94
C GLU A 116 4.50 -2.78 15.26
N ALA A 117 4.75 -1.89 16.23
CA ALA A 117 5.35 -2.29 17.50
C ALA A 117 4.55 -3.47 18.11
N ALA A 118 5.27 -4.51 18.52
CA ALA A 118 4.69 -5.80 18.88
C ALA A 118 3.60 -5.68 19.96
N SER A 119 2.36 -5.96 19.59
CA SER A 119 1.38 -6.47 20.55
C SER A 119 1.76 -7.93 20.86
N PRO A 120 1.83 -8.38 22.12
CA PRO A 120 2.32 -9.71 22.45
C PRO A 120 1.40 -10.79 21.87
N ARG A 121 2.01 -11.72 21.11
CA ARG A 121 1.44 -12.94 20.49
C ARG A 121 0.61 -12.74 19.21
N SER A 122 1.28 -12.87 18.07
CA SER A 122 0.64 -13.37 16.85
C SER A 122 0.48 -14.89 17.01
N SER A 123 -0.72 -15.33 17.36
CA SER A 123 -1.13 -16.73 17.24
C SER A 123 -1.09 -17.15 15.75
N PRO A 124 -0.84 -18.44 15.43
CA PRO A 124 -0.97 -18.94 14.07
C PRO A 124 -2.40 -18.71 13.56
N LYS A 125 -2.54 -18.25 12.32
CA LYS A 125 -3.83 -18.21 11.61
C LYS A 125 -4.30 -19.67 11.46
N PRO A 126 -5.47 -20.08 11.97
CA PRO A 126 -5.96 -21.44 11.80
C PRO A 126 -6.33 -21.69 10.33
N ASP A 127 -6.10 -22.93 9.90
CA ASP A 127 -6.37 -23.48 8.56
C ASP A 127 -7.80 -23.25 8.05
#